data_AF-A0A2E0V630-F1
#
_entry.id   AF-A0A2E0V630-F1
#
_cell.length_a   1.000
_cell.length_b   1.000
_cell.length_c   1.000
_cell.angle_alpha   90.00
_cell.angle_beta   90.00
_cell.angle_gamma   90.00
#
_symmetry.space_group_name_H-M   'P 1'
#
loop_
_entity.id
_entity.type
_entity.pdbx_description
1 polymer ?
#
loop_
_entity_poly.entity_id
_entity_poly.type
_entity_poly.pdbx_seq_one_letter_code
_entity_poly.pdbx_strand_id
1 'polypeptide(L)'
;MALQELFKSVSDDPAARTQYQLDRRVLDFIAGNEGSIADSLAGIEKAKVQNYADSVEAIRERNRKIDAMASTIRKHVPQLDAKYLDPAVSTFDRQIGHAEVLLGALISGLTNVVAFTVDELGHRYTGIPGIEGEKVNMHDVGHGKSIGGLDAETIRELARTHHMTLVDRIVRRLKSVPEGNGTMFDNTMVFYFPDGGETHHSHGWEYPFIILSGDNARVDLRRRYIRLPNYGQPGHSTLGNLYTTLLNAYGNPVEHYGALDTGLTRFGHGQTGPIKQFLRV
;
A
#
# COMPACT_ATOMS: atom_id res chain seq x y z
N MET A 1 9.22 13.18 8.96
CA MET A 1 9.44 12.82 7.55
C MET A 1 8.13 12.52 6.82
N ALA A 2 7.49 11.34 6.94
CA ALA A 2 6.27 11.03 6.17
C ALA A 2 5.07 11.97 6.44
N LEU A 3 4.75 12.23 7.72
CA LEU A 3 3.70 13.18 8.11
C LEU A 3 3.96 14.58 7.57
N GLN A 4 5.21 15.05 7.64
CA GLN A 4 5.57 16.37 7.14
C GLN A 4 5.44 16.44 5.62
N GLU A 5 5.95 15.45 4.88
CA GLU A 5 5.88 15.47 3.41
C GLU A 5 4.46 15.37 2.86
N LEU A 6 3.62 14.49 3.43
CA LEU A 6 2.24 14.30 2.95
C LEU A 6 1.34 15.49 3.26
N PHE A 7 1.59 16.20 4.36
CA PHE A 7 0.71 17.27 4.85
C PHE A 7 1.38 18.66 4.81
N LYS A 8 2.54 18.82 4.13
CA LYS A 8 3.28 20.09 4.07
C LYS A 8 2.48 21.27 3.54
N SER A 9 1.54 21.04 2.62
CA SER A 9 0.68 22.07 2.04
C SER A 9 -0.24 22.75 3.05
N VAL A 10 -0.54 22.08 4.17
CA VAL A 10 -1.42 22.59 5.23
C VAL A 10 -0.70 22.80 6.56
N SER A 11 0.63 22.65 6.59
CA SER A 11 1.43 22.80 7.81
C SER A 11 1.33 24.21 8.38
N ASP A 12 1.22 24.30 9.70
CA ASP A 12 1.22 25.59 10.42
C ASP A 12 2.64 26.14 10.64
N ASP A 13 3.66 25.28 10.48
CA ASP A 13 5.07 25.66 10.56
C ASP A 13 5.44 26.66 9.44
N PRO A 14 5.88 27.89 9.79
CA PRO A 14 6.34 28.89 8.82
C PRO A 14 7.46 28.38 7.90
N ALA A 15 8.38 27.55 8.40
CA ALA A 15 9.48 27.02 7.61
C ALA A 15 8.96 26.02 6.56
N ALA A 16 8.09 25.09 6.95
CA ALA A 16 7.45 24.15 6.04
C ALA A 16 6.62 24.86 4.95
N ARG A 17 5.87 25.91 5.32
CA ARG A 17 5.13 26.73 4.35
C ARG A 17 6.04 27.44 3.37
N THR A 18 7.14 28.02 3.86
CA THR A 18 8.13 28.69 3.01
C THR A 18 8.75 27.70 2.03
N GLN A 19 9.16 26.52 2.51
CA GLN A 19 9.71 25.47 1.67
C GLN A 19 8.72 25.02 0.60
N TYR A 20 7.45 24.78 0.95
CA TYR A 20 6.41 24.41 -0.02
C TYR A 20 6.24 25.46 -1.12
N GLN A 21 6.28 26.76 -0.78
CA GLN A 21 6.20 27.83 -1.78
C GLN A 21 7.45 27.92 -2.66
N LEU A 22 8.64 27.66 -2.11
CA LEU A 22 9.89 27.61 -2.87
C LEU A 22 9.88 26.46 -3.88
N ASP A 23 9.49 25.25 -3.45
CA ASP A 23 9.39 24.07 -4.32
C ASP A 23 8.49 24.37 -5.54
N ARG A 24 7.38 25.08 -5.33
CA ARG A 24 6.45 25.47 -6.41
C ARG A 24 7.06 26.47 -7.37
N ARG A 25 7.77 27.49 -6.87
CA ARG A 25 8.45 28.46 -7.72
C ARG A 25 9.52 27.80 -8.60
N VAL A 26 10.21 26.79 -8.07
CA VAL A 26 11.17 25.99 -8.84
C VAL A 26 10.44 25.21 -9.94
N LEU A 27 9.34 24.53 -9.63
CA LEU A 27 8.54 23.81 -10.63
C LEU A 27 7.98 24.75 -11.70
N ASP A 28 7.50 25.94 -11.31
CA ASP A 28 7.00 26.96 -12.24
C ASP A 28 8.11 27.44 -13.19
N PHE A 29 9.32 27.69 -12.66
CA PHE A 29 10.48 28.09 -13.45
C PHE A 29 10.91 27.00 -14.44
N ILE A 30 10.98 25.74 -13.99
CA ILE A 30 11.35 24.60 -14.84
C ILE A 30 10.31 24.43 -15.96
N ALA A 31 9.02 24.40 -15.64
CA ALA A 31 7.96 24.23 -16.64
C ALA A 31 7.99 25.32 -17.72
N GLY A 32 8.21 26.58 -17.33
CA GLY A 32 8.33 27.70 -18.26
C GLY A 32 9.54 27.58 -19.19
N ASN A 33 10.70 27.22 -18.65
CA ASN A 33 11.94 27.08 -19.44
C ASN A 33 11.86 25.90 -20.42
N GLU A 34 11.41 24.74 -19.95
CA GLU A 34 11.34 23.53 -20.76
C GLU A 34 10.32 23.65 -21.88
N GLY A 35 9.18 24.30 -21.62
CA GLY A 35 8.21 24.66 -22.66
C GLY A 35 8.81 25.57 -23.72
N SER A 36 9.53 26.62 -23.30
CA SER A 36 10.20 27.53 -24.24
C SER A 36 11.29 26.84 -25.07
N ILE A 37 12.01 25.87 -24.50
CA ILE A 37 13.02 25.09 -25.24
C ILE A 37 12.30 24.17 -26.25
N ALA A 38 11.26 23.46 -25.83
CA ALA A 38 10.50 22.55 -26.69
C ALA A 38 9.91 23.25 -27.92
N ASP A 39 9.52 24.52 -27.81
CA ASP A 39 8.98 25.31 -28.91
C ASP A 39 10.00 25.56 -30.04
N SER A 40 11.30 25.59 -29.71
CA SER A 40 12.39 25.78 -30.67
C SER A 40 12.86 24.48 -31.35
N LEU A 41 12.41 23.33 -30.85
CA LEU A 41 12.83 22.01 -31.32
C LEU A 41 11.82 21.41 -32.31
N ALA A 42 12.26 20.38 -33.04
CA ALA A 42 11.41 19.62 -33.95
C ALA A 42 11.61 18.10 -33.77
N GLY A 43 10.64 17.32 -34.27
CA GLY A 43 10.74 15.86 -34.30
C GLY A 43 10.92 15.23 -32.92
N ILE A 44 11.86 14.28 -32.83
CA ILE A 44 12.07 13.45 -31.63
C ILE A 44 12.64 14.24 -30.45
N GLU A 45 13.40 15.31 -30.72
CA GLU A 45 13.99 16.16 -29.68
C GLU A 45 12.90 16.97 -28.98
N LYS A 46 11.98 17.55 -29.75
CA LYS A 46 10.79 18.20 -29.20
C LYS A 46 9.99 17.25 -28.33
N ALA A 47 9.72 16.04 -28.79
CA ALA A 47 8.94 15.06 -28.03
C ALA A 47 9.60 14.72 -26.68
N LYS A 48 10.94 14.57 -26.63
CA LYS A 48 11.66 14.29 -25.37
C LYS A 48 11.54 15.44 -24.37
N VAL A 49 11.78 16.67 -24.82
CA VAL A 49 11.73 17.85 -23.95
C VAL A 49 10.28 18.13 -23.51
N GLN A 50 9.31 18.01 -24.42
CA GLN A 50 7.90 18.16 -24.11
C GLN A 50 7.45 17.15 -23.04
N ASN A 51 7.87 15.89 -23.11
CA ASN A 51 7.55 14.90 -22.08
C ASN A 51 8.04 15.32 -20.68
N TYR A 52 9.19 15.99 -20.59
CA TYR A 52 9.70 16.52 -19.33
C TYR A 52 8.88 17.71 -18.85
N ALA A 53 8.58 18.68 -19.73
CA ALA A 53 7.71 19.81 -19.43
C ALA A 53 6.31 19.35 -18.96
N ASP A 54 5.71 18.37 -19.64
CA ASP A 54 4.42 17.79 -19.30
C ASP A 54 4.47 17.07 -17.94
N SER A 55 5.57 16.39 -17.62
CA SER A 55 5.77 15.75 -16.32
C SER A 55 5.80 16.78 -15.18
N VAL A 56 6.46 17.93 -15.40
CA VAL A 56 6.48 19.03 -14.42
C VAL A 56 5.10 19.66 -14.30
N GLU A 57 4.39 19.89 -15.40
CA GLU A 57 3.02 20.43 -15.36
C GLU A 57 2.05 19.48 -14.64
N ALA A 58 2.20 18.17 -14.81
CA ALA A 58 1.40 17.18 -14.08
C ALA A 58 1.61 17.26 -12.56
N ILE A 59 2.83 17.57 -12.09
CA ILE A 59 3.12 17.82 -10.67
C ILE A 59 2.46 19.12 -10.22
N ARG A 60 2.54 20.19 -11.02
CA ARG A 60 1.92 21.48 -10.70
C ARG A 60 0.40 21.37 -10.61
N GLU A 61 -0.23 20.66 -11.53
CA GLU A 61 -1.67 20.41 -11.50
C GLU A 61 -2.09 19.62 -10.27
N ARG A 62 -1.27 18.63 -9.85
CA ARG A 62 -1.48 17.93 -8.58
C ARG A 62 -1.39 18.87 -7.39
N ASN A 63 -0.41 19.79 -7.36
CA ASN A 63 -0.28 20.78 -6.28
C ASN A 63 -1.50 21.71 -6.21
N ARG A 64 -2.04 22.16 -7.36
CA ARG A 64 -3.28 22.96 -7.41
C ARG A 64 -4.47 22.21 -6.81
N LYS A 65 -4.61 20.92 -7.13
CA LYS A 65 -5.65 20.06 -6.53
C LYS A 65 -5.48 19.93 -5.02
N ILE A 66 -4.25 19.73 -4.55
CA ILE A 66 -3.93 19.67 -3.12
C ILE A 66 -4.32 20.99 -2.42
N ASP A 67 -4.00 22.15 -3.00
CA ASP A 67 -4.37 23.44 -2.41
C ASP A 67 -5.89 23.62 -2.35
N ALA A 68 -6.59 23.24 -3.41
CA ALA A 68 -8.06 23.31 -3.46
C ALA A 68 -8.70 22.42 -2.38
N MET A 69 -8.01 21.38 -1.93
CA MET A 69 -8.42 20.47 -0.87
C MET A 69 -7.89 20.86 0.53
N ALA A 70 -7.18 21.98 0.68
CA ALA A 70 -6.46 22.33 1.92
C ALA A 70 -7.35 22.33 3.17
N SER A 71 -8.60 22.80 3.09
CA SER A 71 -9.55 22.76 4.21
C SER A 71 -9.91 21.35 4.64
N THR A 72 -10.01 20.42 3.69
CA THR A 72 -10.31 19.00 3.94
C THR A 72 -9.08 18.28 4.49
N ILE A 73 -7.92 18.53 3.90
CA ILE A 73 -6.64 17.94 4.34
C ILE A 73 -6.34 18.35 5.79
N ARG A 74 -6.49 19.65 6.13
CA ARG A 74 -6.22 20.16 7.49
C ARG A 74 -7.02 19.44 8.58
N LYS A 75 -8.27 19.06 8.31
CA LYS A 75 -9.15 18.35 9.26
C LYS A 75 -8.69 16.91 9.56
N HIS A 76 -7.90 16.33 8.67
CA HIS A 76 -7.50 14.93 8.72
C HIS A 76 -5.99 14.75 8.87
N VAL A 77 -5.27 15.83 9.20
CA VAL A 77 -3.86 15.73 9.64
C VAL A 77 -3.83 14.87 10.90
N PRO A 78 -3.10 13.73 10.89
CA PRO A 78 -2.99 12.85 12.04
C PRO A 78 -2.48 13.58 13.28
N GLN A 79 -3.19 13.44 14.40
CA GLN A 79 -2.74 13.92 15.70
C GLN A 79 -1.98 12.78 16.39
N LEU A 80 -0.66 12.76 16.19
CA LEU A 80 0.21 11.74 16.74
C LEU A 80 0.73 12.14 18.11
N ASP A 81 0.66 11.23 19.07
CA ASP A 81 1.38 11.38 20.34
C ASP A 81 2.88 11.52 20.09
N ALA A 82 3.56 12.29 20.93
CA ALA A 82 5.00 12.56 20.83
C ALA A 82 5.85 11.27 20.75
N LYS A 83 5.40 10.19 21.41
CA LYS A 83 6.09 8.89 21.37
C LYS A 83 6.27 8.32 19.95
N TYR A 84 5.35 8.62 19.03
CA TYR A 84 5.44 8.13 17.65
C TYR A 84 6.45 8.92 16.80
N LEU A 85 6.88 10.08 17.29
CA LEU A 85 7.84 10.97 16.65
C LEU A 85 9.26 10.79 17.20
N ASP A 86 9.42 9.98 18.26
CA ASP A 86 10.70 9.67 18.86
C ASP A 86 11.57 8.84 17.88
N PRO A 87 12.83 9.23 17.60
CA PRO A 87 13.74 8.42 16.80
C PRO A 87 13.95 7.00 17.34
N ALA A 88 13.84 6.82 18.66
CA ALA A 88 13.96 5.54 19.36
C ALA A 88 12.63 4.78 19.52
N VAL A 89 11.55 5.23 18.85
CA VAL A 89 10.23 4.58 18.88
C VAL A 89 10.35 3.09 18.53
N SER A 90 9.56 2.26 19.25
CA SER A 90 9.47 0.84 18.97
C SER A 90 8.89 0.58 17.57
N THR A 91 9.16 -0.61 17.03
CA THR A 91 8.64 -0.98 15.71
C THR A 91 7.11 -1.05 15.72
N PHE A 92 6.53 -1.63 16.78
CA PHE A 92 5.08 -1.68 16.97
C PHE A 92 4.45 -0.28 17.04
N ASP A 93 5.01 0.63 17.85
CA ASP A 93 4.50 2.00 17.93
C ASP A 93 4.66 2.76 16.61
N ARG A 94 5.79 2.55 15.90
CA ARG A 94 6.01 3.16 14.58
C ARG A 94 4.97 2.72 13.57
N GLN A 95 4.61 1.44 13.56
CA GLN A 95 3.57 0.91 12.69
C GLN A 95 2.20 1.50 13.00
N ILE A 96 1.86 1.73 14.28
CA ILE A 96 0.64 2.45 14.67
C ILE A 96 0.66 3.88 14.13
N GLY A 97 1.78 4.61 14.31
CA GLY A 97 1.94 5.95 13.77
C GLY A 97 1.78 6.00 12.24
N HIS A 98 2.39 5.05 11.51
CA HIS A 98 2.21 4.92 10.07
C HIS A 98 0.77 4.60 9.66
N ALA A 99 0.06 3.77 10.44
CA ALA A 99 -1.36 3.50 10.20
C ALA A 99 -2.23 4.76 10.33
N GLU A 100 -1.92 5.65 11.28
CA GLU A 100 -2.63 6.93 11.38
C GLU A 100 -2.27 7.88 10.22
N VAL A 101 -1.00 7.92 9.80
CA VAL A 101 -0.55 8.74 8.66
C VAL A 101 -1.22 8.29 7.36
N LEU A 102 -1.25 6.98 7.08
CA LEU A 102 -1.91 6.47 5.88
C LEU A 102 -3.42 6.68 5.92
N LEU A 103 -4.06 6.57 7.09
CA LEU A 103 -5.48 6.86 7.25
C LEU A 103 -5.77 8.33 6.98
N GLY A 104 -4.95 9.24 7.50
CA GLY A 104 -5.05 10.67 7.19
C GLY A 104 -4.97 10.93 5.68
N ALA A 105 -4.06 10.24 4.98
CA ALA A 105 -3.88 10.39 3.53
C ALA A 105 -5.08 9.86 2.73
N LEU A 106 -5.62 8.69 3.09
CA LEU A 106 -6.81 8.12 2.46
C LEU A 106 -8.05 9.01 2.72
N ILE A 107 -8.29 9.35 3.99
CA ILE A 107 -9.50 10.07 4.41
C ILE A 107 -9.52 11.51 3.87
N SER A 108 -8.36 12.16 3.76
CA SER A 108 -8.26 13.50 3.16
C SER A 108 -8.38 13.51 1.64
N GLY A 109 -8.33 12.35 0.98
CA GLY A 109 -8.32 12.23 -0.48
C GLY A 109 -6.97 12.55 -1.13
N LEU A 110 -5.86 12.55 -0.37
CA LEU A 110 -4.52 12.73 -0.93
C LEU A 110 -4.11 11.56 -1.83
N THR A 111 -4.61 10.36 -1.55
CA THR A 111 -4.44 9.16 -2.37
C THR A 111 -5.62 8.23 -2.22
N ASN A 112 -5.88 7.41 -3.25
CA ASN A 112 -6.86 6.32 -3.20
C ASN A 112 -6.20 4.96 -2.93
N VAL A 113 -4.86 4.90 -2.94
CA VAL A 113 -4.09 3.66 -2.82
C VAL A 113 -2.91 3.88 -1.89
N VAL A 114 -2.69 2.92 -0.99
CA VAL A 114 -1.55 2.88 -0.08
C VAL A 114 -0.94 1.49 -0.12
N ALA A 115 0.39 1.42 -0.20
CA ALA A 115 1.15 0.22 0.15
C ALA A 115 1.80 0.45 1.52
N PHE A 116 1.52 -0.44 2.47
CA PHE A 116 2.06 -0.36 3.83
C PHE A 116 2.87 -1.61 4.14
N THR A 117 4.19 -1.49 3.99
CA THR A 117 5.14 -2.52 4.44
C THR A 117 5.19 -2.50 5.96
N VAL A 118 4.40 -3.36 6.60
CA VAL A 118 4.41 -3.51 8.05
C VAL A 118 5.69 -4.19 8.52
N ASP A 119 6.20 -5.16 7.76
CA ASP A 119 7.37 -5.96 8.11
C ASP A 119 8.19 -6.28 6.84
N GLU A 120 9.47 -6.54 7.00
CA GLU A 120 10.34 -7.16 5.99
C GLU A 120 11.38 -8.03 6.72
N LEU A 121 11.89 -9.08 6.07
CA LEU A 121 12.87 -10.00 6.69
C LEU A 121 14.13 -9.31 7.29
N GLY A 122 14.53 -8.16 6.74
CA GLY A 122 15.68 -7.39 7.21
C GLY A 122 15.40 -6.47 8.41
N HIS A 123 14.12 -6.25 8.77
CA HIS A 123 13.76 -5.35 9.85
C HIS A 123 14.08 -5.95 11.22
N ARG A 124 14.67 -5.12 12.09
CA ARG A 124 14.79 -5.42 13.51
C ARG A 124 13.53 -4.98 14.23
N TYR A 125 12.76 -5.95 14.70
CA TYR A 125 11.54 -5.73 15.47
C TYR A 125 11.84 -5.40 16.93
N THR A 126 11.11 -4.42 17.46
CA THR A 126 11.17 -3.97 18.86
C THR A 126 9.75 -3.68 19.37
N GLY A 127 9.56 -3.78 20.68
CA GLY A 127 8.25 -3.58 21.32
C GLY A 127 7.34 -4.82 21.30
N ILE A 128 7.90 -6.01 21.04
CA ILE A 128 7.16 -7.27 21.13
C ILE A 128 6.87 -7.55 22.62
N PRO A 129 5.60 -7.81 23.00
CA PRO A 129 5.23 -8.07 24.38
C PRO A 129 6.04 -9.20 25.03
N GLY A 130 6.57 -8.95 26.23
CA GLY A 130 7.38 -9.90 26.99
C GLY A 130 8.87 -9.92 26.64
N ILE A 131 9.29 -9.28 25.55
CA ILE A 131 10.69 -9.11 25.14
C ILE A 131 10.95 -7.69 24.61
N GLU A 132 10.33 -6.67 25.21
CA GLU A 132 10.34 -5.30 24.71
C GLU A 132 11.74 -4.68 24.60
N GLY A 133 12.70 -5.17 25.41
CA GLY A 133 14.11 -4.79 25.36
C GLY A 133 14.92 -5.41 24.22
N GLU A 134 14.36 -6.38 23.50
CA GLU A 134 15.07 -7.09 22.42
C GLU A 134 14.93 -6.40 21.07
N LYS A 135 15.97 -6.56 20.24
CA LYS A 135 15.97 -6.20 18.81
C LYS A 135 15.90 -7.47 17.97
N VAL A 136 14.70 -7.98 17.80
CA VAL A 136 14.40 -9.26 17.17
C VAL A 136 14.70 -9.21 15.67
N ASN A 137 15.55 -10.11 15.20
CA ASN A 137 15.78 -10.31 13.77
C ASN A 137 14.74 -11.29 13.23
N MET A 138 13.83 -10.84 12.37
CA MET A 138 12.75 -11.69 11.84
C MET A 138 13.24 -12.79 10.89
N HIS A 139 14.41 -12.63 10.27
CA HIS A 139 15.06 -13.70 9.51
C HIS A 139 15.49 -14.87 10.42
N ASP A 140 16.12 -14.57 11.55
CA ASP A 140 16.50 -15.59 12.55
C ASP A 140 15.26 -16.32 13.09
N VAL A 141 14.18 -15.58 13.34
CA VAL A 141 12.87 -16.15 13.72
C VAL A 141 12.34 -17.03 12.59
N GLY A 142 12.51 -16.64 11.32
CA GLY A 142 12.22 -17.46 10.12
C GLY A 142 12.91 -18.82 10.16
N HIS A 143 14.16 -18.87 10.60
CA HIS A 143 14.92 -20.11 10.84
C HIS A 143 14.57 -20.87 12.13
N GLY A 144 13.58 -20.41 12.89
CA GLY A 144 13.09 -21.08 14.11
C GLY A 144 13.87 -20.72 15.38
N LYS A 145 14.69 -19.67 15.36
CA LYS A 145 15.48 -19.27 16.53
C LYS A 145 14.61 -18.65 17.62
N SER A 146 14.83 -19.07 18.87
CA SER A 146 14.28 -18.43 20.06
C SER A 146 15.07 -17.15 20.41
N ILE A 147 14.37 -16.09 20.79
CA ILE A 147 14.97 -14.79 21.13
C ILE A 147 14.28 -14.25 22.40
N GLY A 148 15.06 -13.72 23.35
CA GLY A 148 14.53 -13.17 24.59
C GLY A 148 13.77 -14.18 25.46
N GLY A 149 14.02 -15.48 25.29
CA GLY A 149 13.31 -16.54 26.01
C GLY A 149 11.96 -16.97 25.40
N LEU A 150 11.53 -16.35 24.29
CA LEU A 150 10.37 -16.79 23.53
C LEU A 150 10.82 -17.65 22.34
N ASP A 151 10.03 -18.68 22.03
CA ASP A 151 10.22 -19.45 20.80
C ASP A 151 9.77 -18.68 19.55
N ALA A 152 10.23 -19.13 18.39
CA ALA A 152 9.94 -18.47 17.13
C ALA A 152 8.45 -18.46 16.77
N GLU A 153 7.69 -19.47 17.20
CA GLU A 153 6.25 -19.53 16.91
C GLU A 153 5.48 -18.46 17.67
N THR A 154 5.77 -18.31 18.96
CA THR A 154 5.21 -17.27 19.83
C THR A 154 5.57 -15.88 19.32
N ILE A 155 6.82 -15.64 18.91
CA ILE A 155 7.24 -14.35 18.36
C ILE A 155 6.42 -14.00 17.10
N ARG A 156 6.26 -14.95 16.18
CA ARG A 156 5.46 -14.75 14.96
C ARG A 156 3.98 -14.53 15.26
N GLU A 157 3.43 -15.23 16.26
CA GLU A 157 2.06 -15.02 16.72
C GLU A 157 1.85 -13.62 17.25
N LEU A 158 2.72 -13.13 18.14
CA LEU A 158 2.65 -11.79 18.71
C LEU A 158 2.75 -10.70 17.63
N ALA A 159 3.69 -10.85 16.68
CA ALA A 159 3.84 -9.93 15.56
C ALA A 159 2.59 -9.90 14.67
N ARG A 160 2.06 -11.07 14.25
CA ARG A 160 0.84 -11.13 13.44
C ARG A 160 -0.39 -10.61 14.19
N THR A 161 -0.48 -10.86 15.50
CA THR A 161 -1.55 -10.33 16.34
C THR A 161 -1.51 -8.80 16.34
N HIS A 162 -0.32 -8.21 16.52
CA HIS A 162 -0.14 -6.77 16.37
C HIS A 162 -0.57 -6.28 14.99
N HIS A 163 -0.17 -6.95 13.89
CA HIS A 163 -0.62 -6.57 12.54
C HIS A 163 -2.14 -6.58 12.41
N MET A 164 -2.82 -7.56 13.01
CA MET A 164 -4.29 -7.60 13.01
C MET A 164 -4.91 -6.44 13.81
N THR A 165 -4.25 -5.93 14.86
CA THR A 165 -4.70 -4.69 15.52
C THR A 165 -4.57 -3.45 14.61
N LEU A 166 -3.56 -3.41 13.73
CA LEU A 166 -3.42 -2.34 12.73
C LEU A 166 -4.53 -2.44 11.68
N VAL A 167 -4.81 -3.64 11.19
CA VAL A 167 -5.90 -3.89 10.24
C VAL A 167 -7.25 -3.51 10.84
N ASP A 168 -7.54 -3.91 12.09
CA ASP A 168 -8.78 -3.53 12.79
C ASP A 168 -8.90 -2.01 12.92
N ARG A 169 -7.83 -1.33 13.34
CA ARG A 169 -7.77 0.14 13.41
C ARG A 169 -8.08 0.78 12.05
N ILE A 170 -7.43 0.33 10.98
CA ILE A 170 -7.65 0.84 9.62
C ILE A 170 -9.11 0.68 9.22
N VAL A 171 -9.66 -0.53 9.36
CA VAL A 171 -11.06 -0.81 8.98
C VAL A 171 -12.05 0.00 9.81
N ARG A 172 -11.87 0.08 11.13
CA ARG A 172 -12.75 0.88 12.01
C ARG A 172 -12.75 2.36 11.64
N ARG A 173 -11.56 2.91 11.35
CA ARG A 173 -11.42 4.31 10.97
C ARG A 173 -12.08 4.58 9.61
N LEU A 174 -11.88 3.72 8.62
CA LEU A 174 -12.57 3.85 7.32
C LEU A 174 -14.09 3.70 7.44
N LYS A 175 -14.59 2.85 8.35
CA LYS A 175 -16.04 2.74 8.65
C LYS A 175 -16.61 3.97 9.35
N SER A 176 -15.79 4.75 10.06
CA SER A 176 -16.25 5.98 10.73
C SER A 176 -16.38 7.19 9.80
N VAL A 177 -15.93 7.08 8.55
CA VAL A 177 -15.95 8.18 7.57
C VAL A 177 -17.11 7.97 6.61
N PRO A 178 -18.14 8.85 6.62
CA PRO A 178 -19.22 8.79 5.65
C PRO A 178 -18.72 9.03 4.22
N GLU A 179 -19.15 8.22 3.27
CA GLU A 179 -18.84 8.36 1.85
C GLU A 179 -20.02 7.88 0.98
N GLY A 180 -20.62 8.80 0.23
CA GLY A 180 -21.85 8.52 -0.53
C GLY A 180 -22.99 8.08 0.40
N ASN A 181 -23.58 6.92 0.11
CA ASN A 181 -24.67 6.32 0.90
C ASN A 181 -24.17 5.37 2.01
N GLY A 182 -22.85 5.29 2.24
CA GLY A 182 -22.26 4.38 3.22
C GLY A 182 -21.02 4.99 3.85
N THR A 183 -20.00 4.16 4.03
CA THR A 183 -18.73 4.52 4.64
C THR A 183 -17.59 4.40 3.63
N MET A 184 -16.46 5.06 3.88
CA MET A 184 -15.27 4.91 3.04
C MET A 184 -14.80 3.45 2.97
N PHE A 185 -14.99 2.67 4.05
CA PHE A 185 -14.69 1.23 4.01
C PHE A 185 -15.55 0.50 2.97
N ASP A 186 -16.81 0.89 2.76
CA ASP A 186 -17.70 0.23 1.79
C ASP A 186 -17.16 0.28 0.36
N ASN A 187 -16.32 1.28 0.05
CA ASN A 187 -15.66 1.45 -1.24
C ASN A 187 -14.19 1.01 -1.24
N THR A 188 -13.68 0.45 -0.14
CA THR A 188 -12.26 0.10 0.03
C THR A 188 -12.05 -1.42 0.13
N MET A 189 -10.93 -1.88 -0.44
CA MET A 189 -10.39 -3.23 -0.22
C MET A 189 -9.04 -3.14 0.51
N VAL A 190 -8.87 -3.93 1.56
CA VAL A 190 -7.65 -4.07 2.34
C VAL A 190 -7.09 -5.47 2.11
N PHE A 191 -5.84 -5.53 1.65
CA PHE A 191 -5.10 -6.76 1.43
C PHE A 191 -4.00 -6.86 2.50
N TYR A 192 -4.00 -7.95 3.25
CA TYR A 192 -2.91 -8.33 4.15
C TYR A 192 -2.35 -9.67 3.71
N PHE A 193 -1.07 -9.69 3.39
CA PHE A 193 -0.38 -10.86 2.84
C PHE A 193 1.11 -10.83 3.21
N PRO A 194 1.77 -11.99 3.32
CA PRO A 194 3.20 -12.08 3.59
C PRO A 194 4.05 -11.70 2.38
N ASP A 195 5.33 -11.42 2.63
CA ASP A 195 6.34 -11.21 1.58
C ASP A 195 6.73 -12.52 0.86
N GLY A 196 6.74 -13.65 1.58
CA GLY A 196 6.96 -15.00 1.07
C GLY A 196 5.70 -15.88 1.07
N GLY A 197 5.73 -17.00 0.35
CA GLY A 197 4.62 -17.96 0.29
C GLY A 197 4.51 -18.86 1.52
N GLU A 198 4.63 -20.17 1.31
CA GLU A 198 4.31 -21.21 2.29
C GLU A 198 5.34 -21.43 3.40
N THR A 199 6.60 -21.02 3.18
CA THR A 199 7.70 -21.13 4.16
C THR A 199 8.62 -19.91 4.09
N HIS A 200 9.56 -19.81 5.05
CA HIS A 200 10.62 -18.78 5.02
C HIS A 200 11.48 -18.83 3.74
N HIS A 201 11.73 -20.02 3.20
CA HIS A 201 12.32 -20.23 1.87
C HIS A 201 11.27 -20.82 0.94
N SER A 202 10.31 -19.98 0.57
CA SER A 202 9.15 -20.40 -0.22
C SER A 202 9.55 -20.92 -1.61
N HIS A 203 8.87 -21.97 -2.04
CA HIS A 203 8.89 -22.50 -3.41
C HIS A 203 7.89 -21.78 -4.31
N GLY A 204 7.03 -20.92 -3.75
CA GLY A 204 6.03 -20.15 -4.47
C GLY A 204 4.77 -20.94 -4.84
N TRP A 205 4.43 -22.00 -4.10
CA TRP A 205 3.28 -22.86 -4.42
C TRP A 205 1.98 -22.41 -3.79
N GLU A 206 2.04 -21.80 -2.61
CA GLU A 206 0.87 -21.30 -1.88
C GLU A 206 1.19 -19.91 -1.33
N TYR A 207 0.22 -18.99 -1.42
CA TYR A 207 0.33 -17.63 -0.91
C TYR A 207 -0.95 -17.25 -0.16
N PRO A 208 -0.90 -17.07 1.17
CA PRO A 208 -2.08 -16.73 1.95
C PRO A 208 -2.41 -15.24 1.83
N PHE A 209 -3.70 -14.93 1.70
CA PHE A 209 -4.22 -13.56 1.74
C PHE A 209 -5.33 -13.46 2.78
N ILE A 210 -5.34 -12.36 3.53
CA ILE A 210 -6.52 -11.88 4.22
C ILE A 210 -7.02 -10.67 3.42
N ILE A 211 -8.22 -10.79 2.86
CA ILE A 211 -8.86 -9.73 2.08
C ILE A 211 -10.10 -9.26 2.84
N LEU A 212 -10.10 -7.98 3.22
CA LEU A 212 -11.29 -7.32 3.74
C LEU A 212 -11.79 -6.37 2.67
N SER A 213 -13.05 -6.52 2.27
CA SER A 213 -13.66 -5.66 1.25
C SER A 213 -14.98 -5.14 1.77
N GLY A 214 -15.21 -3.84 1.70
CA GLY A 214 -16.51 -3.25 2.00
C GLY A 214 -17.53 -3.49 0.90
N ASP A 215 -18.79 -3.10 1.13
CA ASP A 215 -19.95 -3.67 0.45
C ASP A 215 -20.05 -3.39 -1.07
N ASN A 216 -19.43 -2.30 -1.53
CA ASN A 216 -19.44 -1.87 -2.93
C ASN A 216 -18.27 -2.45 -3.75
N ALA A 217 -17.37 -3.22 -3.15
CA ALA A 217 -16.31 -3.91 -3.91
C ALA A 217 -16.91 -4.85 -4.98
N ARG A 218 -16.28 -4.90 -6.16
CA ARG A 218 -16.81 -5.58 -7.36
C ARG A 218 -16.47 -7.08 -7.46
N VAL A 219 -16.04 -7.68 -6.36
CA VAL A 219 -15.67 -9.10 -6.27
C VAL A 219 -16.50 -9.83 -5.22
N ASP A 220 -16.65 -11.14 -5.39
CA ASP A 220 -17.27 -12.05 -4.41
C ASP A 220 -16.20 -12.86 -3.67
N LEU A 221 -15.64 -12.24 -2.62
CA LEU A 221 -14.61 -12.85 -1.76
C LEU A 221 -15.04 -12.88 -0.27
N ARG A 222 -16.25 -12.43 0.05
CA ARG A 222 -16.60 -12.05 1.42
C ARG A 222 -17.00 -13.26 2.28
N ARG A 223 -16.70 -13.14 3.58
CA ARG A 223 -17.18 -13.99 4.70
C ARG A 223 -16.92 -15.50 4.57
N ARG A 224 -15.84 -15.89 3.88
CA ARG A 224 -15.49 -17.30 3.66
C ARG A 224 -13.98 -17.51 3.68
N TYR A 225 -13.57 -18.73 4.02
CA TYR A 225 -12.24 -19.23 3.72
C TYR A 225 -12.25 -19.84 2.31
N ILE A 226 -11.29 -19.46 1.47
CA ILE A 226 -11.17 -19.95 0.10
C ILE A 226 -9.79 -20.58 -0.06
N ARG A 227 -9.76 -21.85 -0.43
CA ARG A 227 -8.56 -22.55 -0.88
C ARG A 227 -8.78 -22.99 -2.32
N LEU A 228 -7.98 -22.45 -3.23
CA LEU A 228 -7.94 -22.90 -4.62
C LEU A 228 -7.14 -24.21 -4.72
N PRO A 229 -7.33 -25.00 -5.79
CA PRO A 229 -6.60 -26.25 -5.98
C PRO A 229 -5.07 -26.06 -5.88
N ASN A 230 -4.42 -27.04 -5.26
CA ASN A 230 -2.96 -27.04 -5.07
C ASN A 230 -2.21 -26.98 -6.41
N TYR A 231 -0.93 -26.64 -6.34
CA TYR A 231 -0.05 -26.53 -7.51
C TYR A 231 -0.15 -27.74 -8.45
N GLY A 232 -0.39 -27.49 -9.75
CA GLY A 232 -0.51 -28.51 -10.79
C GLY A 232 -1.84 -29.29 -10.82
N GLN A 233 -2.77 -29.04 -9.90
CA GLN A 233 -4.09 -29.68 -9.92
C GLN A 233 -5.06 -28.96 -10.88
N PRO A 234 -6.03 -29.67 -11.48
CA PRO A 234 -7.08 -29.04 -12.28
C PRO A 234 -7.79 -27.92 -11.53
N GLY A 235 -7.89 -26.75 -12.16
CA GLY A 235 -8.50 -25.56 -11.56
C GLY A 235 -7.57 -24.74 -10.67
N HIS A 236 -6.27 -25.07 -10.58
CA HIS A 236 -5.29 -24.21 -9.92
C HIS A 236 -5.30 -22.80 -10.53
N SER A 237 -5.05 -21.78 -9.70
CA SER A 237 -4.97 -20.38 -10.13
C SER A 237 -3.78 -19.72 -9.45
N THR A 238 -3.08 -18.86 -10.19
CA THR A 238 -1.91 -18.12 -9.73
C THR A 238 -2.30 -16.74 -9.20
N LEU A 239 -1.35 -16.02 -8.60
CA LEU A 239 -1.54 -14.60 -8.29
C LEU A 239 -1.85 -13.76 -9.54
N GLY A 240 -1.33 -14.17 -10.71
CA GLY A 240 -1.68 -13.57 -11.99
C GLY A 240 -3.18 -13.66 -12.27
N ASN A 241 -3.82 -14.81 -12.02
CA ASN A 241 -5.27 -14.94 -12.14
C ASN A 241 -6.03 -14.06 -11.13
N LEU A 242 -5.56 -13.98 -9.88
CA LEU A 242 -6.18 -13.12 -8.87
C LEU A 242 -6.13 -11.64 -9.27
N TYR A 243 -4.96 -11.11 -9.67
CA TYR A 243 -4.84 -9.73 -10.12
C TYR A 243 -5.60 -9.47 -11.41
N THR A 244 -5.63 -10.43 -12.34
CA THR A 244 -6.49 -10.38 -13.54
C THR A 244 -7.96 -10.25 -13.15
N THR A 245 -8.42 -11.00 -12.14
CA THR A 245 -9.78 -10.91 -11.60
C THR A 245 -10.08 -9.51 -11.08
N LEU A 246 -9.19 -8.94 -10.28
CA LEU A 246 -9.37 -7.58 -9.74
C LEU A 246 -9.44 -6.54 -10.85
N LEU A 247 -8.51 -6.56 -11.81
CA LEU A 247 -8.51 -5.62 -12.93
C LEU A 247 -9.78 -5.72 -13.78
N ASN A 248 -10.19 -6.93 -14.14
CA ASN A 248 -11.43 -7.17 -14.90
C ASN A 248 -12.67 -6.70 -14.13
N ALA A 249 -12.76 -6.98 -12.81
CA ALA A 249 -13.87 -6.55 -11.98
C ALA A 249 -14.04 -5.02 -11.93
N TYR A 250 -12.94 -4.27 -12.04
CA TYR A 250 -12.94 -2.80 -12.06
C TYR A 250 -12.84 -2.19 -13.46
N GLY A 251 -13.21 -2.95 -14.51
CA GLY A 251 -13.40 -2.43 -15.86
C GLY A 251 -12.13 -2.34 -16.71
N ASN A 252 -11.04 -3.00 -16.31
CA ASN A 252 -9.84 -3.16 -17.12
C ASN A 252 -9.77 -4.60 -17.67
N PRO A 253 -10.25 -4.86 -18.90
CA PRO A 253 -10.44 -6.19 -19.44
C PRO A 253 -9.14 -6.82 -19.98
N VAL A 254 -8.10 -6.88 -19.14
CA VAL A 254 -6.84 -7.53 -19.52
C VAL A 254 -7.02 -9.03 -19.59
N GLU A 255 -6.36 -9.66 -20.57
CA GLU A 255 -6.35 -11.12 -20.70
C GLU A 255 -5.65 -11.78 -19.52
N HIS A 256 -4.49 -11.25 -19.09
CA HIS A 256 -3.74 -11.74 -17.96
C HIS A 256 -2.80 -10.67 -17.38
N TYR A 257 -2.62 -10.69 -16.08
CA TYR A 257 -1.66 -9.87 -15.36
C TYR A 257 -0.46 -10.70 -14.90
N GLY A 258 0.76 -10.20 -15.16
CA GLY A 258 2.00 -10.83 -14.71
C GLY A 258 2.53 -11.91 -15.65
N ALA A 259 3.57 -12.61 -15.20
CA ALA A 259 4.20 -13.68 -15.96
C ALA A 259 3.51 -15.02 -15.71
N LEU A 260 3.45 -15.85 -16.75
CA LEU A 260 2.98 -17.23 -16.64
C LEU A 260 4.01 -18.08 -15.91
N ASP A 261 3.55 -19.01 -15.07
CA ASP A 261 4.42 -20.00 -14.45
C ASP A 261 4.72 -21.11 -15.46
N THR A 262 5.97 -21.15 -15.92
CA THR A 262 6.44 -22.16 -16.86
C THR A 262 6.34 -23.59 -16.30
N GLY A 263 6.45 -23.78 -14.98
CA GLY A 263 6.31 -25.05 -14.29
C GLY A 263 4.89 -25.63 -14.35
N LEU A 264 3.88 -24.78 -14.56
CA LEU A 264 2.49 -25.23 -14.72
C LEU A 264 2.18 -25.76 -16.12
N THR A 265 2.99 -25.41 -17.13
CA THR A 265 2.78 -25.82 -18.55
C THR A 265 2.64 -27.33 -18.70
N ARG A 266 3.44 -28.11 -17.97
CA ARG A 266 3.44 -29.59 -18.03
C ARG A 266 2.13 -30.23 -17.56
N PHE A 267 1.31 -29.49 -16.81
CA PHE A 267 0.02 -29.97 -16.32
C PHE A 267 -1.15 -29.61 -17.24
N GLY A 268 -0.91 -28.80 -18.28
CA GLY A 268 -1.91 -28.47 -19.30
C GLY A 268 -3.05 -27.55 -18.83
N HIS A 269 -2.87 -26.85 -17.69
CA HIS A 269 -3.90 -25.96 -17.15
C HIS A 269 -3.83 -24.55 -17.75
N GLY A 270 -4.99 -23.95 -18.01
CA GLY A 270 -5.09 -22.56 -18.42
C GLY A 270 -4.68 -21.63 -17.28
N GLN A 271 -3.68 -20.80 -17.53
CA GLN A 271 -3.15 -19.82 -16.56
C GLN A 271 -3.65 -18.39 -16.83
N THR A 272 -4.32 -18.15 -17.96
CA THR A 272 -4.80 -16.82 -18.36
C THR A 272 -6.23 -16.59 -17.89
N GLY A 273 -6.63 -15.31 -17.83
CA GLY A 273 -7.98 -14.91 -17.48
C GLY A 273 -8.26 -14.80 -15.97
N PRO A 274 -9.45 -14.28 -15.63
CA PRO A 274 -9.88 -14.09 -14.25
C PRO A 274 -10.36 -15.42 -13.64
N ILE A 275 -10.31 -15.48 -12.31
CA ILE A 275 -10.95 -16.52 -11.51
C ILE A 275 -12.46 -16.22 -11.52
N LYS A 276 -13.18 -16.84 -12.46
CA LYS A 276 -14.59 -16.52 -12.76
C LYS A 276 -15.50 -16.51 -11.52
N GLN A 277 -15.29 -17.42 -10.58
CA GLN A 277 -16.11 -17.52 -9.36
C GLN A 277 -16.01 -16.29 -8.44
N PHE A 278 -15.00 -15.43 -8.62
CA PHE A 278 -14.81 -14.22 -7.83
C PHE A 278 -15.38 -12.96 -8.50
N LEU A 279 -15.78 -13.03 -9.77
CA LEU A 279 -16.44 -11.92 -10.45
C LEU A 279 -17.89 -11.86 -9.98
N ARG A 280 -18.39 -10.64 -9.75
CA ARG A 280 -19.83 -10.43 -9.57
C ARG A 280 -20.53 -10.54 -10.92
N VAL A 281 -21.62 -11.30 -10.94
CA VAL A 281 -22.59 -11.32 -12.05
C VAL A 281 -23.46 -10.07 -11.97
#